data_AF-A0A2M6IUV3-F1
#
_entry.id   AF-A0A2M6IUV3-F1
#
_cell.length_a   1.000
_cell.length_b   1.000
_cell.length_c   1.000
_cell.angle_alpha   90.00
_cell.angle_beta   90.00
_cell.angle_gamma   90.00
#
_symmetry.space_group_name_H-M   'P 1'
#
loop_
_entity.id
_entity.type
_entity.pdbx_description
1 polymer ?
#
loop_
_entity_poly.entity_id
_entity_poly.type
_entity_poly.pdbx_seq_one_letter_code
_entity_poly.pdbx_strand_id
1 'polypeptide(L)'
;MINLKKRGFTLIELLISITVIVLFMGISLSVYQQTVFEKRLTEDASLMVSKIEQVKRRTLSRDISPNFNCLNFDSYAVVFNPAANTFQDQFHCDGNPPVIIGTYLLNGSEYENITVTETINFIPPIAELAGPMQLITLRNSQITKCVDIIVNQLGPVNLSDHYDCP
;
A
#
# COMPACT_ATOMS: atom_id res chain seq x y z
N MET A 1 -44.48 -25.13 -46.72
CA MET A 1 -44.40 -23.68 -46.44
C MET A 1 -44.42 -23.50 -44.92
N ILE A 2 -43.27 -23.18 -44.32
CA ILE A 2 -43.18 -22.96 -42.86
C ILE A 2 -43.44 -21.47 -42.63
N ASN A 3 -44.57 -21.16 -42.01
CA ASN A 3 -45.00 -19.80 -41.72
C ASN A 3 -44.26 -19.31 -40.47
N LEU A 4 -43.13 -18.63 -40.64
CA LEU A 4 -42.41 -17.97 -39.55
C LEU A 4 -43.23 -16.77 -39.07
N LYS A 5 -44.09 -17.00 -38.07
CA LYS A 5 -44.73 -15.92 -37.31
C LYS A 5 -43.63 -15.01 -36.75
N LYS A 6 -43.53 -13.78 -37.26
CA LYS A 6 -42.71 -12.73 -36.66
C LYS A 6 -43.29 -12.38 -35.28
N ARG A 7 -42.74 -12.96 -34.23
CA ARG A 7 -43.03 -12.60 -32.83
C ARG A 7 -42.15 -11.40 -32.49
N GLY A 8 -42.72 -10.20 -32.52
CA GLY A 8 -42.08 -8.99 -32.01
C GLY A 8 -42.23 -8.90 -30.50
N PHE A 9 -41.23 -8.30 -29.84
CA PHE A 9 -41.32 -7.93 -28.44
C PHE A 9 -42.41 -6.87 -28.24
N THR A 10 -43.16 -6.99 -27.15
CA THR A 10 -44.12 -5.94 -26.78
C THR A 10 -43.38 -4.73 -26.23
N LEU A 11 -43.94 -3.52 -26.42
CA LEU A 11 -43.30 -2.29 -25.93
C LEU A 11 -43.08 -2.31 -24.41
N ILE A 12 -44.01 -2.91 -23.66
CA ILE A 12 -43.89 -3.08 -22.21
C ILE A 12 -42.75 -4.03 -21.83
N GLU A 13 -42.55 -5.12 -22.57
CA GLU A 13 -41.48 -6.09 -22.34
C GLU A 13 -40.10 -5.47 -22.60
N LEU A 14 -39.99 -4.60 -23.61
CA LEU A 14 -38.78 -3.83 -23.89
C LEU A 14 -38.48 -2.81 -22.78
N LEU A 15 -39.51 -2.14 -22.24
CA LEU A 15 -39.35 -1.19 -21.14
C LEU A 15 -38.89 -1.88 -19.85
N ILE A 16 -39.50 -3.03 -19.51
CA ILE A 16 -39.11 -3.84 -18.36
C ILE A 16 -37.67 -4.34 -18.53
N SER A 17 -37.28 -4.77 -19.74
CA SER A 17 -35.92 -5.25 -20.01
C SER A 17 -34.87 -4.15 -19.78
N ILE A 18 -35.11 -2.94 -20.30
CA ILE A 18 -34.19 -1.81 -20.13
C ILE A 18 -34.05 -1.41 -18.65
N THR A 19 -35.16 -1.34 -17.92
CA THR A 19 -35.12 -0.99 -16.49
C THR A 19 -34.34 -2.01 -15.67
N VAL A 20 -34.51 -3.30 -15.93
CA VAL A 20 -33.73 -4.35 -15.28
C VAL A 20 -32.23 -4.23 -15.61
N ILE A 21 -31.87 -3.98 -16.87
CA ILE A 21 -30.47 -3.78 -17.27
C ILE A 21 -29.84 -2.59 -16.54
N VAL A 22 -30.55 -1.45 -16.46
CA VAL A 22 -30.06 -0.25 -15.79
C VAL A 22 -29.84 -0.50 -14.29
N LEU A 23 -30.74 -1.23 -13.63
CA LEU A 23 -30.57 -1.61 -12.22
C LEU A 23 -29.31 -2.45 -12.01
N PHE A 24 -29.07 -3.45 -12.85
CA PHE A 24 -27.87 -4.28 -12.75
C PHE A 24 -26.59 -3.50 -13.06
N MET A 25 -26.61 -2.57 -14.02
CA MET A 25 -25.46 -1.71 -14.31
C MET A 25 -25.09 -0.83 -13.11
N GLY A 26 -26.08 -0.26 -12.42
CA GLY A 26 -25.86 0.56 -11.23
C GLY A 26 -25.16 -0.22 -10.11
N ILE A 27 -25.65 -1.42 -9.81
CA ILE A 27 -25.06 -2.29 -8.77
C ILE A 27 -23.64 -2.73 -9.17
N SER A 28 -23.45 -3.13 -10.43
CA SER A 28 -22.15 -3.60 -10.93
C SER A 28 -21.08 -2.52 -10.84
N LEU A 29 -21.43 -1.26 -11.10
CA LEU A 29 -20.49 -0.15 -11.03
C LEU A 29 -19.99 0.09 -9.60
N SER A 30 -20.87 0.02 -8.61
CA SER A 30 -20.51 0.19 -7.20
C SER A 30 -19.56 -0.90 -6.72
N VAL A 31 -19.86 -2.17 -7.04
CA VAL A 31 -19.00 -3.31 -6.70
C VAL A 31 -17.62 -3.20 -7.39
N TYR A 32 -17.61 -2.78 -8.65
CA TYR A 32 -16.37 -2.58 -9.39
C TYR A 32 -15.50 -1.50 -8.74
N GLN A 33 -16.07 -0.36 -8.36
CA GLN A 33 -15.34 0.72 -7.69
C GLN A 33 -14.72 0.26 -6.38
N GLN A 34 -15.47 -0.47 -5.55
CA GLN A 34 -14.95 -1.03 -4.31
C GLN A 34 -13.73 -1.92 -4.56
N THR A 35 -13.82 -2.83 -5.53
CA THR A 35 -12.72 -3.73 -5.90
C THR A 35 -11.47 -2.97 -6.36
N VAL A 36 -11.65 -1.88 -7.12
CA VAL A 36 -10.54 -1.02 -7.56
C VAL A 36 -9.87 -0.33 -6.37
N PHE A 37 -10.64 0.17 -5.41
CA PHE A 37 -10.10 0.82 -4.22
C PHE A 37 -9.38 -0.15 -3.28
N GLU A 38 -9.93 -1.36 -3.08
CA GLU A 38 -9.27 -2.44 -2.32
C GLU A 38 -7.94 -2.82 -2.98
N LYS A 39 -7.93 -2.96 -4.30
CA LYS A 39 -6.70 -3.26 -5.04
C LYS A 39 -5.63 -2.19 -4.87
N ARG A 40 -6.00 -0.91 -4.92
CA ARG A 40 -5.04 0.20 -4.71
C ARG A 40 -4.47 0.20 -3.29
N LEU A 41 -5.31 -0.05 -2.29
CA LEU A 41 -4.85 -0.19 -0.90
C LEU A 41 -3.85 -1.35 -0.76
N THR A 42 -4.13 -2.49 -1.41
CA THR A 42 -3.20 -3.62 -1.44
C THR A 42 -1.88 -3.28 -2.16
N GLU A 43 -1.94 -2.58 -3.29
CA GLU A 43 -0.76 -2.18 -4.06
C GLU A 43 0.14 -1.24 -3.24
N ASP A 44 -0.44 -0.22 -2.59
CA ASP A 44 0.29 0.71 -1.73
C ASP A 44 0.93 -0.01 -0.53
N ALA A 45 0.18 -0.89 0.14
CA ALA A 45 0.70 -1.64 1.28
C ALA A 45 1.79 -2.65 0.87
N SER A 46 1.59 -3.38 -0.23
CA SER A 46 2.59 -4.30 -0.76
C SER A 46 3.87 -3.57 -1.22
N LEU A 47 3.74 -2.38 -1.78
CA LEU A 47 4.87 -1.54 -2.14
C LEU A 47 5.67 -1.17 -0.89
N MET A 48 4.99 -0.69 0.17
CA MET A 48 5.64 -0.34 1.44
C MET A 48 6.34 -1.55 2.06
N VAL A 49 5.68 -2.71 2.16
CA VAL A 49 6.29 -3.96 2.65
C VAL A 49 7.53 -4.32 1.83
N SER A 50 7.44 -4.29 0.50
CA SER A 50 8.58 -4.60 -0.38
C SER A 50 9.76 -3.65 -0.16
N LYS A 51 9.51 -2.38 0.15
CA LYS A 51 10.56 -1.38 0.39
C LYS A 51 11.19 -1.49 1.76
N ILE A 52 10.39 -1.73 2.80
CA ILE A 52 10.93 -2.02 4.13
C ILE A 52 11.80 -3.29 4.07
N GLU A 53 11.36 -4.35 3.41
CA GLU A 53 12.15 -5.57 3.21
C GLU A 53 13.44 -5.31 2.40
N GLN A 54 13.37 -4.46 1.37
CA GLN A 54 14.55 -4.05 0.60
C GLN A 54 15.58 -3.33 1.49
N VAL A 55 15.12 -2.37 2.31
CA VAL A 55 15.95 -1.62 3.27
C VAL A 55 16.59 -2.58 4.27
N LYS A 56 15.82 -3.53 4.84
CA LYS A 56 16.36 -4.57 5.73
C LYS A 56 17.48 -5.39 5.07
N ARG A 57 17.25 -5.86 3.85
CA ARG A 57 18.25 -6.65 3.10
C ARG A 57 19.52 -5.85 2.82
N ARG A 58 19.38 -4.56 2.51
CA ARG A 58 20.54 -3.66 2.31
C ARG A 58 21.31 -3.42 3.60
N THR A 59 20.63 -3.29 4.74
CA THR A 59 21.28 -3.25 6.06
C THR A 59 22.04 -4.54 6.33
N LEU A 60 21.44 -5.72 6.08
CA LEU A 60 22.10 -7.02 6.27
C LEU A 60 23.37 -7.15 5.43
N SER A 61 23.32 -6.74 4.16
CA SER A 61 24.48 -6.80 3.27
C SER A 61 25.50 -5.68 3.52
N ARG A 62 25.17 -4.71 4.39
CA ARG A 62 25.92 -3.45 4.56
C ARG A 62 26.22 -2.82 3.20
N ASP A 63 25.21 -2.79 2.34
CA ASP A 63 25.34 -2.16 1.03
C ASP A 63 25.65 -0.67 1.27
N ILE A 64 26.72 -0.16 0.66
CA ILE A 64 27.11 1.26 0.78
C ILE A 64 26.59 2.08 -0.40
N SER A 65 25.91 1.44 -1.36
CA SER A 65 25.27 2.14 -2.48
C SER A 65 24.08 3.01 -1.99
N PRO A 66 23.94 4.25 -2.50
CA PRO A 66 24.72 4.86 -3.59
C PRO A 66 25.97 5.64 -3.15
N ASN A 67 26.26 5.76 -1.84
CA ASN A 67 27.35 6.58 -1.33
C ASN A 67 28.61 5.74 -1.03
N PHE A 68 29.43 5.55 -2.06
CA PHE A 68 30.69 4.79 -1.97
C PHE A 68 31.78 5.45 -1.11
N ASN A 69 31.60 6.70 -0.66
CA ASN A 69 32.54 7.39 0.22
C ASN A 69 32.26 7.13 1.72
N CYS A 70 31.28 6.28 2.02
CA CYS A 70 30.97 5.89 3.38
C CYS A 70 32.09 5.04 3.99
N LEU A 71 32.84 5.61 4.95
CA LEU A 71 33.88 4.89 5.67
C LEU A 71 33.30 3.86 6.64
N ASN A 72 32.22 4.23 7.34
CA ASN A 72 31.51 3.37 8.30
C ASN A 72 30.01 3.38 8.01
N PHE A 73 29.52 2.25 7.50
CA PHE A 73 28.08 2.00 7.38
C PHE A 73 27.43 2.01 8.76
N ASP A 74 26.38 2.82 8.94
CA ASP A 74 25.64 2.93 10.20
C ASP A 74 24.30 2.18 10.12
N SER A 75 23.38 2.62 9.26
CA SER A 75 22.06 2.00 9.14
C SER A 75 21.35 2.34 7.82
N TYR A 76 20.26 1.63 7.52
CA TYR A 76 19.23 2.12 6.61
C TYR A 76 17.95 2.39 7.40
N ALA A 77 17.14 3.32 6.93
CA ALA A 77 15.90 3.71 7.56
C ALA A 77 14.76 3.85 6.56
N VAL A 78 13.53 3.76 7.07
CA VAL A 78 12.33 4.19 6.36
C VAL A 78 11.71 5.33 7.14
N VAL A 79 11.45 6.44 6.45
CA VAL A 79 10.83 7.64 7.02
C VAL A 79 9.42 7.77 6.47
N PHE A 80 8.44 7.78 7.36
CA PHE A 80 7.02 7.96 7.04
C PHE A 80 6.67 9.43 7.20
N ASN A 81 6.07 10.03 6.18
CA ASN A 81 5.63 11.43 6.21
C ASN A 81 4.12 11.49 5.92
N PRO A 82 3.27 11.51 6.97
CA PRO A 82 1.83 11.51 6.79
C PRO A 82 1.30 12.81 6.19
N ALA A 83 1.93 13.96 6.45
CA ALA A 83 1.50 15.24 5.90
C ALA A 83 1.62 15.31 4.36
N ALA A 84 2.62 14.65 3.80
CA ALA A 84 2.80 14.52 2.35
C ALA A 84 2.24 13.21 1.77
N ASN A 85 1.71 12.34 2.62
CA ASN A 85 1.30 10.97 2.28
C ASN A 85 2.39 10.15 1.54
N THR A 86 3.64 10.30 1.98
CA THR A 86 4.80 9.63 1.37
C THR A 86 5.56 8.80 2.39
N PHE A 87 6.41 7.91 1.89
CA PHE A 87 7.50 7.33 2.67
C PHE A 87 8.80 7.33 1.87
N GLN A 88 9.93 7.29 2.57
CA GLN A 88 11.25 7.44 1.97
C GLN A 88 12.22 6.41 2.52
N ASP A 89 13.07 5.88 1.64
CA ASP A 89 14.22 5.07 2.04
C ASP A 89 15.40 6.00 2.28
N GLN A 90 16.05 5.88 3.44
CA GLN A 90 17.22 6.65 3.79
C GLN A 90 18.41 5.76 4.12
N PHE A 91 19.59 6.22 3.72
CA PHE A 91 20.87 5.62 4.01
C PHE A 91 21.64 6.49 5.01
N HIS A 92 22.14 5.88 6.08
CA HIS A 92 22.91 6.54 7.11
C HIS A 92 24.35 6.03 7.11
N CYS A 93 25.28 6.97 7.09
CA CYS A 93 26.69 6.70 7.30
C CYS A 93 27.25 7.64 8.34
N ASP A 94 28.17 7.10 9.14
CA ASP A 94 28.78 7.84 10.22
C ASP A 94 29.39 9.17 9.73
N GLY A 95 29.16 10.22 10.50
CA GLY A 95 29.62 11.57 10.21
C GLY A 95 28.97 12.27 9.01
N ASN A 96 27.98 11.67 8.33
CA ASN A 96 27.32 12.26 7.17
C ASN A 96 25.80 12.41 7.39
N PRO A 97 25.16 13.41 6.77
CA PRO A 97 23.71 13.52 6.80
C PRO A 97 23.04 12.32 6.10
N PRO A 98 21.81 11.94 6.49
CA PRO A 98 21.07 10.88 5.83
C PRO A 98 20.88 11.17 4.33
N VAL A 99 21.08 10.17 3.49
CA VAL A 99 20.89 10.27 2.04
C VAL A 99 19.57 9.62 1.66
N ILE A 100 18.68 10.39 1.03
CA ILE A 100 17.42 9.87 0.49
C ILE A 100 17.72 9.07 -0.78
N ILE A 101 17.32 7.79 -0.78
CA ILE A 101 17.53 6.87 -1.90
C ILE A 101 16.32 6.89 -2.83
N GLY A 102 15.13 6.99 -2.23
CA GLY A 102 13.87 6.96 -2.94
C GLY A 102 12.76 7.56 -2.10
N THR A 103 11.78 8.14 -2.79
CA THR A 103 10.55 8.68 -2.21
C THR A 103 9.37 8.06 -2.94
N TYR A 104 8.40 7.57 -2.18
CA TYR A 104 7.23 6.87 -2.70
C TYR A 104 5.96 7.55 -2.18
N LEU A 105 4.99 7.72 -3.07
CA LEU A 105 3.70 8.33 -2.79
C LEU A 105 2.63 7.24 -2.66
N LEU A 106 1.81 7.32 -1.62
CA LEU A 106 0.61 6.50 -1.48
C LEU A 106 -0.52 7.15 -2.28
N ASN A 107 -1.04 6.44 -3.29
CA ASN A 107 -1.99 7.00 -4.25
C ASN A 107 -3.44 6.57 -3.99
N GLY A 108 -3.64 5.51 -3.21
CA GLY A 108 -4.94 4.96 -2.85
C GLY A 108 -5.15 4.76 -1.36
N SER A 109 -4.17 5.13 -0.54
CA SER A 109 -4.26 5.01 0.91
C SER A 109 -3.66 6.20 1.63
N GLU A 110 -4.06 6.41 2.88
CA GLU A 110 -3.51 7.38 3.83
C GLU A 110 -3.11 6.68 5.13
N TYR A 111 -2.24 7.32 5.92
CA TYR A 111 -1.87 6.80 7.23
C TYR A 111 -3.02 7.03 8.23
N GLU A 112 -3.40 5.98 8.95
CA GLU A 112 -4.44 6.08 9.99
C GLU A 112 -3.83 6.38 11.38
N ASN A 113 -2.76 5.67 11.74
CA ASN A 113 -2.21 5.71 13.10
C ASN A 113 -0.94 6.59 13.24
N ILE A 114 -0.33 7.00 12.13
CA ILE A 114 0.87 7.86 12.10
C ILE A 114 0.43 9.29 11.74
N THR A 115 0.58 10.21 12.70
CA THR A 115 0.14 11.62 12.53
C THR A 115 1.29 12.61 12.41
N VAL A 116 2.50 12.18 12.76
CA VAL A 116 3.73 12.95 12.64
C VAL A 116 4.77 12.15 11.86
N THR A 117 5.81 12.81 11.38
CA THR A 117 6.89 12.11 10.70
C THR A 117 7.56 11.13 11.66
N GLU A 118 7.58 9.87 11.28
CA GLU A 118 8.20 8.78 12.05
C GLU A 118 9.32 8.13 11.25
N THR A 119 10.29 7.55 11.94
CA THR A 119 11.43 6.89 11.31
C THR A 119 11.68 5.55 11.97
N ILE A 120 11.80 4.52 11.14
CA ILE A 120 12.23 3.20 11.58
C ILE A 120 13.63 2.94 11.05
N ASN A 121 14.54 2.56 11.93
CA ASN A 121 15.93 2.30 11.58
C ASN A 121 16.21 0.80 11.65
N PHE A 122 16.96 0.27 10.69
CA PHE A 122 17.47 -1.09 10.73
C PHE A 122 18.99 -1.06 10.89
N ILE A 123 19.46 -1.70 11.96
CA ILE A 123 20.87 -1.68 12.36
C ILE A 123 21.59 -2.99 12.01
N PRO A 124 22.83 -2.92 11.51
CA PRO A 124 23.66 -4.10 11.28
C PRO A 124 24.10 -4.75 12.60
N PRO A 125 24.55 -6.02 12.60
CA PRO A 125 24.75 -6.89 11.42
C PRO A 125 23.53 -7.72 11.04
N ILE A 126 22.48 -7.74 11.87
CA ILE A 126 21.31 -8.62 11.69
C ILE A 126 20.06 -7.89 11.16
N ALA A 127 20.18 -6.62 10.78
CA ALA A 127 19.07 -5.75 10.37
C ALA A 127 17.90 -5.78 11.36
N GLU A 128 18.24 -5.71 12.64
CA GLU A 128 17.28 -5.53 13.71
C GLU A 128 16.66 -4.15 13.59
N LEU A 129 15.35 -4.06 13.83
CA LEU A 129 14.69 -2.78 14.00
C LEU A 129 15.19 -2.12 15.29
N ALA A 130 15.76 -0.92 15.19
CA ALA A 130 16.16 -0.14 16.36
C ALA A 130 14.91 0.40 17.07
N GLY A 131 14.40 -0.37 18.04
CA GLY A 131 13.22 -0.02 18.81
C GLY A 131 12.24 -1.20 18.94
N PRO A 132 11.04 -0.97 19.49
CA PRO A 132 9.99 -1.99 19.55
C PRO A 132 9.46 -2.32 18.16
N MET A 133 8.70 -3.42 18.06
CA MET A 133 7.86 -3.71 16.89
C MET A 133 7.02 -2.48 16.53
N GLN A 134 6.90 -2.20 15.23
CA GLN A 134 6.12 -1.09 14.70
C GLN A 134 4.91 -1.60 13.95
N LEU A 135 3.77 -0.96 14.20
CA LEU A 135 2.50 -1.22 13.52
C LEU A 135 2.18 0.02 12.69
N ILE A 136 2.03 -0.14 11.38
CA ILE A 136 1.68 0.93 10.45
C ILE A 136 0.34 0.56 9.83
N THR A 137 -0.66 1.41 10.00
CA THR A 137 -2.01 1.19 9.47
C THR A 137 -2.25 2.12 8.29
N LEU A 138 -2.56 1.53 7.14
CA LEU A 138 -2.99 2.26 5.95
C LEU A 138 -4.50 2.14 5.80
N ARG A 139 -5.16 3.26 5.47
CA ARG A 139 -6.59 3.37 5.27
C ARG A 139 -6.91 3.84 3.86
N ASN A 140 -7.98 3.30 3.27
CA ASN A 140 -8.63 3.92 2.13
C ASN A 140 -9.97 4.55 2.56
N SER A 141 -10.06 5.88 2.53
CA SER A 141 -11.25 6.63 2.95
C SER A 141 -12.49 6.42 2.08
N GLN A 142 -12.34 5.94 0.83
CA GLN A 142 -13.48 5.70 -0.08
C GLN A 142 -14.26 4.43 0.27
N ILE A 143 -13.58 3.43 0.85
CA ILE A 143 -14.16 2.13 1.21
C ILE A 143 -14.12 1.84 2.71
N THR A 144 -13.55 2.76 3.51
CA THR A 144 -13.38 2.63 4.97
C THR A 144 -12.71 1.32 5.39
N LYS A 145 -11.82 0.79 4.54
CA LYS A 145 -11.03 -0.40 4.80
C LYS A 145 -9.61 -0.03 5.16
N CYS A 146 -9.05 -0.81 6.08
CA CYS A 146 -7.70 -0.66 6.60
C CYS A 146 -6.90 -1.94 6.35
N VAL A 147 -5.57 -1.78 6.32
CA VAL A 147 -4.62 -2.88 6.32
C VAL A 147 -3.44 -2.52 7.22
N ASP A 148 -2.97 -3.50 7.98
CA ASP A 148 -1.88 -3.35 8.92
C ASP A 148 -0.59 -3.92 8.35
N ILE A 149 0.48 -3.15 8.49
CA ILE A 149 1.85 -3.52 8.17
C ILE A 149 2.61 -3.64 9.48
N ILE A 150 3.03 -4.86 9.79
CA ILE A 150 3.70 -5.20 11.04
C ILE A 150 5.20 -5.37 10.77
N VAL A 151 6.01 -4.46 11.30
CA VAL A 151 7.47 -4.52 11.25
C VAL A 151 7.98 -5.11 12.55
N ASN A 152 8.31 -6.40 12.52
CA ASN A 152 8.88 -7.11 13.67
C ASN A 152 10.33 -6.66 13.94
N GLN A 153 10.75 -6.75 15.21
CA GLN A 153 12.13 -6.45 15.61
C GLN A 153 13.16 -7.28 14.84
N LEU A 154 12.94 -8.59 14.87
CA LEU A 154 13.68 -9.61 14.13
C LEU A 154 12.64 -10.49 13.45
N GLY A 155 12.70 -10.60 12.11
CA GLY A 155 11.74 -11.36 11.34
C GLY A 155 11.20 -10.62 10.11
N PRO A 156 10.27 -11.24 9.37
CA PRO A 156 9.68 -10.63 8.18
C PRO A 156 8.78 -9.45 8.54
N VAL A 157 8.57 -8.57 7.56
CA VAL A 157 7.49 -7.59 7.56
C VAL A 157 6.21 -8.31 7.13
N ASN A 158 5.19 -8.28 7.98
CA ASN A 158 3.92 -8.95 7.72
C ASN A 158 2.86 -7.95 7.27
N LEU A 159 1.95 -8.41 6.42
CA LEU A 159 0.78 -7.66 5.97
C LEU A 159 -0.48 -8.40 6.46
N SER A 160 -1.43 -7.68 7.06
CA SER A 160 -2.72 -8.24 7.45
C SER A 160 -3.66 -8.39 6.26
N ASP A 161 -4.77 -9.11 6.46
CA ASP A 161 -5.92 -9.01 5.56
C ASP A 161 -6.62 -7.65 5.74
N HIS A 162 -7.47 -7.30 4.77
CA HIS A 162 -8.31 -6.11 4.85
C HIS A 162 -9.35 -6.25 5.97
N TYR A 163 -9.57 -5.17 6.71
CA TYR A 163 -10.61 -5.09 7.75
C TYR A 163 -11.29 -3.73 7.73
N ASP A 164 -12.45 -3.62 8.39
CA ASP A 164 -13.15 -2.34 8.56
C ASP A 164 -12.38 -1.45 9.52
N CYS A 165 -12.06 -0.22 9.09
CA CYS A 165 -11.41 0.75 9.95
C CYS A 165 -12.30 1.10 11.15
N PRO A 166 -11.71 1.43 12.32
CA PRO A 166 -12.46 1.92 13.48
C PRO A 166 -13.13 3.29 13.25
#